data_AF-A0A6V7IWQ8-F1
#
_entry.id   AF-A0A6V7IWQ8-F1
#
_cell.length_a   1.000
_cell.length_b   1.000
_cell.length_c   1.000
_cell.angle_alpha   90.00
_cell.angle_beta   90.00
_cell.angle_gamma   90.00
#
_symmetry.space_group_name_H-M   'P 1'
#
loop_
_entity.id
_entity.type
_entity.pdbx_description
1 polymer ?
#
loop_
_entity_poly.entity_id
_entity_poly.type
_entity_poly.pdbx_seq_one_letter_code
_entity_poly.pdbx_strand_id
1 'polypeptide(L)' 'HAINCYLVQKYGKDDSLYPKDIQKRAIIDQRMYFETGVVFILLRSTV' A
#
# COMPACT_ATOMS: atom_id res chain seq x y z
N HIS A 1 3.07 -5.37 0.64
CA HIS A 1 3.22 -3.92 0.39
C HIS A 1 4.57 -3.31 0.72
N ALA A 2 5.31 -3.77 1.74
CA ALA A 2 6.56 -3.15 2.18
C ALA A 2 7.62 -2.89 1.08
N ILE A 3 7.80 -3.83 0.15
CA ILE A 3 8.74 -3.68 -0.98
C ILE A 3 8.31 -2.51 -1.89
N ASN A 4 7.02 -2.40 -2.22
CA ASN A 4 6.51 -1.31 -3.05
C ASN A 4 6.71 0.05 -2.37
N CYS A 5 6.44 0.14 -1.06
CA CYS A 5 6.67 1.37 -0.30
C CYS A 5 8.15 1.76 -0.29
N TYR A 6 9.07 0.79 -0.16
CA TYR A 6 10.51 1.04 -0.23
C TYR A 6 10.93 1.57 -1.60
N LEU A 7 10.45 0.95 -2.69
CA LEU A 7 10.80 1.37 -4.05
C LEU A 7 10.32 2.80 -4.32
N VAL A 8 9.10 3.15 -3.92
CA VAL A 8 8.56 4.50 -4.08
C VAL A 8 9.34 5.50 -3.22
N GLN A 9 9.64 5.17 -1.96
CA GLN A 9 10.38 6.08 -1.09
C GLN A 9 11.83 6.31 -1.54
N LYS A 10 12.50 5.29 -2.07
CA LYS A 10 13.91 5.37 -2.43
C LYS A 10 14.15 5.87 -3.86
N TYR A 11 13.28 5.52 -4.78
CA TYR A 11 13.47 5.76 -6.22
C TYR A 11 12.33 6.56 -6.87
N GLY A 12 11.28 6.90 -6.13
CA GLY A 12 10.19 7.74 -6.63
C GLY A 12 10.67 9.14 -6.99
N LYS A 13 10.28 9.63 -8.17
CA LYS A 13 10.57 11.01 -8.60
C LYS A 13 9.78 12.04 -7.79
N ASP A 14 8.62 11.62 -7.28
CA ASP A 14 7.68 12.43 -6.53
C ASP A 14 6.90 11.56 -5.54
N ASP A 15 6.31 12.20 -4.53
CA ASP A 15 5.60 11.54 -3.45
C ASP A 15 4.11 11.22 -3.80
N SER A 16 3.72 11.22 -5.09
CA SER A 16 2.31 11.03 -5.48
C SER A 16 1.76 9.65 -5.13
N LEU A 17 2.59 8.61 -5.27
CA LEU A 17 2.21 7.21 -5.03
C LEU A 17 2.21 6.84 -3.54
N TYR A 18 3.05 7.50 -2.74
CA TYR A 18 3.12 7.28 -1.29
C TYR A 18 3.44 8.60 -0.57
N PRO A 19 2.44 9.48 -0.41
CA PRO A 19 2.61 10.81 0.17
C PRO A 19 3.28 10.78 1.53
N LYS A 20 4.07 11.82 1.84
CA LYS A 20 4.66 12.03 3.18
C LYS A 20 3.68 12.61 4.18
N ASP A 21 2.61 13.23 3.71
CA ASP A 21 1.51 13.68 4.56
C ASP A 21 0.89 12.50 5.32
N ILE A 22 0.86 12.60 6.64
CA ILE A 22 0.52 11.49 7.54
C ILE A 22 -0.94 11.07 7.33
N GLN A 23 -1.86 12.00 7.09
CA GLN A 23 -3.28 11.68 6.90
C GLN A 23 -3.51 10.93 5.59
N LYS A 24 -2.95 11.42 4.48
CA LYS A 24 -3.04 10.74 3.18
C LYS A 24 -2.34 9.38 3.21
N ARG A 25 -1.18 9.28 3.86
CA ARG A 25 -0.45 8.04 4.04
C ARG A 25 -1.24 7.01 4.84
N ALA A 26 -1.88 7.42 5.94
CA ALA A 26 -2.69 6.54 6.77
C ALA A 26 -3.84 5.89 6.00
N ILE A 27 -4.48 6.64 5.09
CA ILE A 27 -5.54 6.09 4.21
C ILE A 27 -4.96 5.05 3.25
N ILE A 28 -3.78 5.31 2.67
CA ILE A 28 -3.12 4.37 1.76
C ILE A 28 -2.69 3.10 2.51
N ASP A 29 -2.07 3.25 3.68
CA ASP A 29 -1.68 2.13 4.52
C ASP A 29 -2.90 1.28 4.92
N GLN A 30 -4.01 1.92 5.33
CA GLN A 30 -5.27 1.23 5.65
C GLN A 30 -5.79 0.41 4.46
N ARG A 31 -5.72 0.94 3.24
CA ARG A 31 -6.09 0.19 2.02
C ARG A 31 -5.14 -0.96 1.72
N MET A 32 -3.84 -0.78 1.94
CA MET A 32 -2.84 -1.84 1.77
C MET A 32 -3.06 -2.98 2.77
N TYR A 33 -3.40 -2.68 4.02
CA TYR A 33 -3.77 -3.71 5.00
C TYR A 33 -5.07 -4.41 4.63
N PHE A 34 -6.08 -3.68 4.13
CA PHE A 34 -7.32 -4.28 3.64
C PHE A 34 -7.08 -5.22 2.45
N GLU A 35 -6.23 -4.84 1.50
CA GLU A 35 -5.87 -5.71 0.37
C GLU A 35 -5.30 -7.04 0.87
N THR A 36 -4.29 -7.00 1.74
CA THR A 36 -3.60 -8.22 2.18
C THR A 36 -4.44 -9.04 3.15
N GLY A 37 -5.24 -8.41 4.00
CA GLY A 37 -6.04 -9.08 5.04
C GLY A 37 -7.43 -9.54 4.59
N VAL A 38 -7.98 -8.98 3.51
CA VAL A 38 -9.33 -9.30 3.05
C VAL A 38 -9.31 -9.75 1.60
N VAL A 39 -8.88 -8.87 0.68
CA VAL A 39 -8.98 -9.11 -0.77
C VAL A 39 -8.13 -10.32 -1.19
N PHE A 40 -6.86 -10.35 -0.80
CA PHE A 40 -5.94 -11.43 -1.13
C PHE A 40 -6.38 -12.77 -0.53
N ILE A 41 -6.82 -12.77 0.73
CA ILE A 41 -7.29 -13.98 1.41
C ILE A 41 -8.55 -14.53 0.75
N LEU A 42 -9.52 -13.67 0.43
CA LEU A 42 -10.76 -14.06 -0.23
C LEU A 42 -10.50 -14.62 -1.64
N LEU A 43 -9.70 -13.91 -2.44
CA LEU A 43 -9.33 -14.36 -3.78
C LEU A 43 -8.60 -15.71 -3.73
N ARG A 44 -7.62 -15.86 -2.84
CA ARG A 44 -6.87 -17.10 -2.66
C ARG A 44 -7.77 -18.28 -2.23
N SER A 45 -8.81 -18.02 -1.46
CA SER A 45 -9.70 -19.08 -0.95
C SER A 45 -10.76 -19.54 -1.96
N THR A 46 -10.98 -18.76 -3.02
CA THR A 46 -12.04 -19.01 -4.02
C THR A 46 -11.51 -19.69 -5.29
N VAL A 47 -10.18 -19.75 -5.46
CA VAL A 47 -9.48 -20.42 -6.57
C VAL A 47 -8.77 -21.68 -6.08
#